data_AF-A0A1F5WDP3-F1
#
_entry.id   AF-A0A1F5WDP3-F1
#
_cell.length_a   1.000
_cell.length_b   1.000
_cell.length_c   1.000
_cell.angle_alpha   90.00
_cell.angle_beta   90.00
_cell.angle_gamma   90.00
#
_symmetry.space_group_name_H-M   'P 1'
#
loop_
_entity.id
_entity.type
_entity.pdbx_description
1 polymer ?
#
loop_
_entity_poly.entity_id
_entity_poly.type
_entity_poly.pdbx_seq_one_letter_code
_entity_poly.pdbx_strand_id
1 'polypeptide(L)'
;MTAETKTCQNCKNNFVIEPEDFKFYEKMQVPPPTFCPDCRFQRRAMFRNERKLFWVKSAKSGKEILSLYPPESWFAIYDEKEWWSDDWDPMEYGKDYDFSRPFFEQFFKLSKTVPRYSRDVMNMVNSDYSANASDLKNCYLLFNSNFTEDSAYGNAVDGSAFCFDNSHLSKCERCYNSFWLTNCYQTNFSSQCEDSNNVWFSKNCRGCSDCFGCVNLRGKKYHIFNEPYSKEDYEKKLRSLSLHTASGVDRAKAKAHVFWFQFPNKYLQGIKNLNSSGEYVTNSKNVKHSYLIREGEDMKYAQYMQVPPHKDLMDVTVGGNGMELSYEDVVCGWGKLYKVKFCAECWPDDIDLEYSMFCSSCSDLLGCMGLRKKRYCILNKQYSKEEYEILKEKIKKHMDEMPYIDKKGRIYKYGEFFPAEISPFAYNQTIAIQHFPLKKEEAEAQGFQWHEPNRREYEITMKAEDIPESIQDIGDEILKEVIQCAECKRAYRLIKQELDFLKRERIAAPRICVDCRHEERISQRNKARFYERQCMCDYKVFNNFSKHENHPEERCPDKFETAYPPESKDIVYCEACYLKEVV
;
A
#
# COMPACT_ATOMS: atom_id res chain seq x y z
N MET A 1 -22.24 -13.21 -23.24
CA MET A 1 -22.51 -14.36 -22.35
C MET A 1 -23.49 -13.90 -21.27
N THR A 2 -24.23 -14.80 -20.62
CA THR A 2 -24.98 -14.46 -19.39
C THR A 2 -24.06 -14.46 -18.18
N ALA A 3 -24.50 -13.90 -17.05
CA ALA A 3 -23.75 -14.02 -15.80
C ALA A 3 -23.58 -15.51 -15.39
N GLU A 4 -22.42 -15.86 -14.84
CA GLU A 4 -22.09 -17.22 -14.40
C GLU A 4 -21.69 -17.21 -12.92
N THR A 5 -22.33 -18.03 -12.09
CA THR A 5 -21.94 -18.25 -10.69
C THR A 5 -20.95 -19.40 -10.60
N LYS A 6 -19.73 -19.14 -10.14
CA LYS A 6 -18.67 -20.14 -9.92
C LYS A 6 -18.36 -20.31 -8.44
N THR A 7 -17.90 -21.50 -8.07
CA THR A 7 -17.37 -21.78 -6.73
C THR A 7 -15.86 -21.54 -6.71
N CYS A 8 -15.39 -20.68 -5.80
CA CYS A 8 -13.97 -20.38 -5.66
C CYS A 8 -13.17 -21.61 -5.24
N GLN A 9 -12.10 -21.95 -5.97
CA GLN A 9 -11.31 -23.14 -5.62
C GLN A 9 -10.57 -23.04 -4.26
N ASN A 10 -10.29 -21.83 -3.76
CA ASN A 10 -9.62 -21.61 -2.47
C ASN A 10 -10.62 -21.64 -1.30
N CYS A 11 -11.48 -20.62 -1.18
CA CYS A 11 -12.38 -20.46 -0.03
C CYS A 11 -13.70 -21.21 -0.14
N LYS A 12 -14.00 -21.84 -1.29
CA LYS A 12 -15.27 -22.55 -1.59
C LYS A 12 -16.54 -21.68 -1.56
N ASN A 13 -16.42 -20.37 -1.38
CA ASN A 13 -17.54 -19.44 -1.56
C ASN A 13 -17.89 -19.29 -3.05
N ASN A 14 -19.16 -19.00 -3.33
CA ASN A 14 -19.59 -18.65 -4.68
C ASN A 14 -19.25 -17.20 -5.02
N PHE A 15 -18.94 -16.93 -6.28
CA PHE A 15 -18.73 -15.61 -6.85
C PHE A 15 -19.32 -15.54 -8.26
N VAL A 16 -19.72 -14.35 -8.71
CA VAL A 16 -20.33 -14.13 -10.02
C VAL A 16 -19.27 -13.58 -10.98
N ILE A 17 -19.29 -14.08 -12.21
CA ILE A 17 -18.60 -13.51 -13.37
C ILE A 17 -19.67 -12.86 -14.25
N GLU A 18 -19.58 -11.55 -14.43
CA GLU A 18 -20.58 -10.76 -15.16
C GLU A 18 -20.39 -10.86 -16.68
N PRO A 19 -21.43 -10.59 -17.49
CA PRO A 19 -21.33 -10.53 -18.97
C PRO A 19 -20.19 -9.63 -19.48
N GLU A 20 -19.87 -8.56 -18.75
CA GLU A 20 -18.80 -7.61 -19.03
C GLU A 20 -17.42 -8.20 -18.73
N ASP A 21 -17.30 -9.01 -17.68
CA ASP A 21 -16.04 -9.66 -17.29
C ASP A 21 -15.59 -10.66 -18.37
N PHE A 22 -16.54 -11.40 -18.96
CA PHE A 22 -16.24 -12.29 -20.09
C PHE A 22 -15.68 -11.53 -21.30
N LYS A 23 -16.21 -10.34 -21.62
CA LYS A 23 -15.66 -9.48 -22.69
C LYS A 23 -14.23 -9.04 -22.35
N PHE A 24 -13.93 -8.79 -21.07
CA PHE A 24 -12.57 -8.48 -20.63
C PHE A 24 -11.63 -9.69 -20.79
N TYR A 25 -12.01 -10.89 -20.36
CA TYR A 25 -11.17 -12.09 -20.52
C TYR A 25 -10.93 -12.47 -21.99
N GLU A 26 -11.95 -12.35 -22.83
CA GLU A 26 -11.86 -12.51 -24.29
C GLU A 26 -10.91 -11.47 -24.90
N LYS A 27 -11.11 -10.18 -24.59
CA LYS A 27 -10.21 -9.07 -24.98
C LYS A 27 -8.78 -9.37 -24.56
N MET A 28 -8.57 -10.00 -23.41
CA MET A 28 -7.28 -10.32 -22.83
C MET A 28 -6.69 -11.69 -23.19
N GLN A 29 -7.38 -12.52 -23.98
CA GLN A 29 -6.92 -13.85 -24.40
C GLN A 29 -6.48 -14.75 -23.23
N VAL A 30 -7.28 -14.77 -22.15
CA VAL A 30 -7.12 -15.68 -21.00
C VAL A 30 -8.43 -16.39 -20.64
N PRO A 31 -8.38 -17.53 -19.93
CA PRO A 31 -9.57 -18.07 -19.31
C PRO A 31 -10.09 -17.17 -18.16
N PRO A 32 -11.40 -17.22 -17.84
CA PRO A 32 -11.95 -16.60 -16.64
C PRO A 32 -11.40 -17.25 -15.35
N PRO A 33 -11.30 -16.52 -14.24
CA PRO A 33 -10.67 -17.00 -13.01
C PRO A 33 -11.41 -18.16 -12.35
N THR A 34 -10.66 -18.97 -11.61
CA THR A 34 -11.18 -20.02 -10.72
C THR A 34 -11.19 -19.61 -9.24
N PHE A 35 -10.63 -18.44 -8.92
CA PHE A 35 -10.58 -17.84 -7.58
C PHE A 35 -11.52 -16.61 -7.51
N CYS A 36 -12.21 -16.41 -6.38
CA CYS A 36 -12.97 -15.18 -6.15
C CYS A 36 -12.03 -13.97 -5.96
N PRO A 37 -12.50 -12.73 -6.18
CA PRO A 37 -11.69 -11.51 -6.06
C PRO A 37 -10.88 -11.41 -4.77
N ASP A 38 -11.47 -11.68 -3.61
CA ASP A 38 -10.78 -11.65 -2.31
C ASP A 38 -9.59 -12.62 -2.25
N CYS A 39 -9.75 -13.84 -2.76
CA CYS A 39 -8.67 -14.83 -2.79
C CYS A 39 -7.59 -14.46 -3.81
N ARG A 40 -7.97 -13.83 -4.92
CA ARG A 40 -7.00 -13.30 -5.89
C ARG A 40 -6.20 -12.15 -5.28
N PHE A 41 -6.86 -11.22 -4.57
CA PHE A 41 -6.20 -10.12 -3.87
C PHE A 41 -5.28 -10.61 -2.74
N GLN A 42 -5.74 -11.54 -1.89
CA GLN A 42 -4.88 -12.14 -0.86
C GLN A 42 -3.65 -12.80 -1.47
N ARG A 43 -3.82 -13.56 -2.57
CA ARG A 43 -2.72 -14.21 -3.31
C ARG A 43 -1.71 -13.19 -3.83
N ARG A 44 -2.14 -12.12 -4.49
CA ARG A 44 -1.27 -11.02 -4.95
C ARG A 44 -0.58 -10.29 -3.80
N ALA A 45 -1.34 -9.95 -2.77
CA ALA A 45 -0.87 -9.22 -1.59
C ALA A 45 0.26 -9.96 -0.85
N MET A 46 0.34 -11.29 -0.97
CA MET A 46 1.44 -12.10 -0.44
C MET A 46 2.76 -11.98 -1.20
N PHE A 47 2.79 -11.43 -2.42
CA PHE A 47 4.02 -11.28 -3.21
C PHE A 47 4.71 -9.93 -2.99
N ARG A 48 4.21 -9.07 -2.10
CA ARG A 48 4.79 -7.75 -1.82
C ARG A 48 5.10 -7.54 -0.34
N ASN A 49 6.37 -7.33 -0.04
CA ASN A 49 6.85 -6.79 1.23
C ASN A 49 6.97 -5.27 1.10
N GLU A 50 6.08 -4.53 1.76
CA GLU A 50 6.06 -3.06 1.68
C GLU A 50 7.19 -2.39 2.48
N ARG A 51 7.55 -2.92 3.66
CA ARG A 51 8.28 -2.14 4.70
C ARG A 51 9.36 -2.88 5.49
N LYS A 52 9.50 -4.20 5.37
CA LYS A 52 10.45 -4.96 6.21
C LYS A 52 11.81 -5.04 5.52
N LEU A 53 12.83 -4.48 6.17
CA LEU A 53 14.22 -4.60 5.74
C LEU A 53 14.96 -5.61 6.61
N PHE A 54 15.81 -6.38 5.96
CA PHE A 54 16.64 -7.41 6.55
C PHE A 54 18.10 -7.16 6.19
N TRP A 55 19.00 -7.44 7.13
CA TRP A 55 20.44 -7.48 6.85
C TRP A 55 20.79 -8.84 6.24
N VAL A 56 21.29 -8.82 5.01
CA VAL A 56 21.75 -9.99 4.27
C VAL A 56 23.17 -9.74 3.75
N LYS A 57 23.85 -10.79 3.28
CA LYS A 57 25.11 -10.62 2.53
C LYS A 57 24.81 -10.70 1.04
N SER A 58 25.39 -9.77 0.26
CA SER A 58 25.38 -9.88 -1.19
C SER A 58 26.02 -11.21 -1.60
N ALA A 59 25.30 -12.00 -2.40
CA ALA A 59 25.80 -13.25 -2.97
C ALA A 59 26.94 -13.02 -3.99
N LYS A 60 27.14 -11.77 -4.46
CA LYS A 60 28.20 -11.40 -5.39
C LYS A 60 29.49 -11.00 -4.68
N SER A 61 29.39 -10.12 -3.69
CA SER A 61 30.55 -9.46 -3.06
C SER A 61 30.77 -9.82 -1.59
N GLY A 62 29.83 -10.53 -0.96
CA GLY A 62 29.85 -10.85 0.47
C GLY A 62 29.60 -9.68 1.41
N LYS A 63 29.42 -8.45 0.89
CA LYS A 63 29.12 -7.25 1.68
C LYS A 63 27.77 -7.38 2.39
N GLU A 64 27.68 -6.88 3.62
CA GLU A 64 26.41 -6.73 4.33
C GLU A 64 25.59 -5.59 3.71
N ILE A 65 24.34 -5.88 3.36
CA ILE A 65 23.41 -4.98 2.67
C ILE A 65 22.00 -5.10 3.26
N LEU A 66 21.18 -4.06 3.08
CA LEU A 66 19.76 -4.09 3.39
C LEU A 66 18.98 -4.69 2.21
N SER A 67 18.02 -5.56 2.49
CA SER A 67 17.13 -6.14 1.48
C SER A 67 15.68 -6.28 1.98
N LEU A 68 14.72 -6.25 1.04
CA LEU A 68 13.34 -6.68 1.26
C LEU A 68 13.23 -8.21 1.47
N TYR A 69 14.23 -8.98 1.06
CA TYR A 69 14.24 -10.44 1.19
C TYR A 69 14.94 -10.85 2.50
N PRO A 70 14.34 -11.73 3.31
CA PRO A 70 14.95 -12.20 4.55
C PRO A 70 16.15 -13.13 4.29
N PRO A 71 17.07 -13.32 5.26
CA PRO A 71 18.21 -14.24 5.13
C PRO A 71 17.78 -15.70 4.94
N GLU A 72 16.59 -16.07 5.43
CA GLU A 72 16.00 -17.39 5.25
C GLU A 72 15.36 -17.57 3.85
N SER A 73 15.38 -16.54 3.00
CA SER A 73 14.92 -16.66 1.61
C SER A 73 15.92 -17.45 0.76
N TRP A 74 15.39 -18.22 -0.20
CA TRP A 74 16.16 -19.18 -1.00
C TRP A 74 16.90 -18.54 -2.20
N PHE A 75 17.17 -17.23 -2.15
CA PHE A 75 17.59 -16.44 -3.30
C PHE A 75 19.02 -15.92 -3.15
N ALA A 76 19.76 -15.92 -4.26
CA ALA A 76 20.93 -15.06 -4.37
C ALA A 76 20.45 -13.60 -4.43
N ILE A 77 20.87 -12.78 -3.47
CA ILE A 77 20.55 -11.35 -3.41
C ILE A 77 21.83 -10.57 -3.73
N TYR A 78 21.78 -9.64 -4.66
CA TYR A 78 22.87 -8.71 -4.98
C TYR A 78 22.54 -7.32 -4.44
N ASP A 79 23.55 -6.49 -4.17
CA ASP A 79 23.31 -5.04 -4.02
C ASP A 79 22.72 -4.47 -5.32
N GLU A 80 21.94 -3.39 -5.22
CA GLU A 80 21.40 -2.69 -6.39
C GLU A 80 22.48 -2.42 -7.46
N LYS A 81 23.61 -1.83 -7.07
CA LYS A 81 24.67 -1.47 -8.01
C LYS A 81 25.37 -2.69 -8.60
N GLU A 82 25.39 -3.80 -7.86
CA GLU A 82 25.96 -5.09 -8.26
C GLU A 82 25.01 -5.90 -9.15
N TRP A 83 23.71 -5.64 -9.09
CA TRP A 83 22.72 -6.24 -9.97
C TRP A 83 22.61 -5.47 -11.29
N TRP A 84 22.66 -4.13 -11.23
CA TRP A 84 22.60 -3.26 -12.41
C TRP A 84 23.92 -3.15 -13.21
N SER A 85 25.03 -3.72 -12.75
CA SER A 85 26.30 -3.73 -13.49
C SER A 85 26.34 -4.76 -14.65
N ASP A 86 27.29 -4.59 -15.58
CA ASP A 86 27.42 -5.38 -16.82
C ASP A 86 28.40 -6.57 -16.73
N ASP A 87 28.87 -6.88 -15.52
CA ASP A 87 29.81 -7.95 -15.17
C ASP A 87 29.14 -9.29 -14.85
N TRP A 88 27.85 -9.45 -15.13
CA TRP A 88 27.11 -10.71 -15.07
C TRP A 88 25.94 -10.70 -16.06
N ASP A 89 25.63 -11.84 -16.68
CA ASP A 89 24.50 -11.98 -17.63
C ASP A 89 23.43 -12.96 -17.09
N PRO A 90 22.19 -12.51 -16.86
CA PRO A 90 21.09 -13.39 -16.45
C PRO A 90 20.75 -14.49 -17.48
N MET A 91 21.20 -14.39 -18.74
CA MET A 91 21.03 -15.45 -19.75
C MET A 91 21.90 -16.69 -19.48
N GLU A 92 22.99 -16.60 -18.70
CA GLU A 92 23.81 -17.77 -18.31
C GLU A 92 22.99 -18.81 -17.52
N TYR A 93 21.92 -18.37 -16.86
CA TYR A 93 21.00 -19.22 -16.13
C TYR A 93 19.96 -19.91 -17.03
N GLY A 94 19.92 -19.58 -18.33
CA GLY A 94 18.93 -20.06 -19.31
C GLY A 94 18.74 -21.58 -19.31
N LYS A 95 17.50 -22.02 -19.53
CA LYS A 95 17.12 -23.45 -19.58
C LYS A 95 16.22 -23.73 -20.76
N ASP A 96 16.38 -24.92 -21.35
CA ASP A 96 15.38 -25.50 -22.25
C ASP A 96 14.13 -25.93 -21.47
N TYR A 97 12.97 -25.81 -22.11
CA TYR A 97 11.69 -26.17 -21.50
C TYR A 97 11.46 -27.69 -21.51
N ASP A 98 11.10 -28.24 -20.36
CA ASP A 98 10.89 -29.66 -20.13
C ASP A 98 9.40 -30.02 -20.10
N PHE A 99 8.89 -30.64 -21.17
CA PHE A 99 7.48 -31.08 -21.29
C PHE A 99 7.12 -32.29 -20.41
N SER A 100 8.03 -32.79 -19.55
CA SER A 100 7.70 -33.80 -18.54
C SER A 100 7.31 -33.22 -17.17
N ARG A 101 7.43 -31.88 -16.99
CA ARG A 101 7.28 -31.20 -15.69
C ARG A 101 6.39 -29.94 -15.77
N PRO A 102 5.54 -29.65 -14.77
CA PRO A 102 4.71 -28.45 -14.77
C PRO A 102 5.50 -27.14 -14.89
N PHE A 103 4.93 -26.15 -15.61
CA PHE A 103 5.57 -24.85 -15.85
C PHE A 103 6.06 -24.16 -14.57
N PHE A 104 5.19 -24.01 -13.56
CA PHE A 104 5.53 -23.30 -12.33
C PHE A 104 6.64 -23.98 -11.51
N GLU A 105 6.82 -25.30 -11.64
CA GLU A 105 7.93 -26.02 -11.01
C GLU A 105 9.27 -25.67 -11.67
N GLN A 106 9.29 -25.59 -13.00
CA GLN A 106 10.48 -25.17 -13.76
C GLN A 106 10.83 -23.71 -13.48
N PHE A 107 9.81 -22.85 -13.48
CA PHE A 107 9.96 -21.43 -13.15
C PHE A 107 10.48 -21.20 -11.72
N PHE A 108 9.92 -21.89 -10.71
CA PHE A 108 10.38 -21.78 -9.32
C PHE A 108 11.82 -22.30 -9.13
N LYS A 109 12.26 -23.26 -9.94
CA LYS A 109 13.67 -23.69 -9.96
C LYS A 109 14.58 -22.60 -10.53
N LEU A 110 14.18 -21.94 -11.63
CA LEU A 110 14.92 -20.81 -12.20
C LEU A 110 15.00 -19.62 -11.24
N SER A 111 13.88 -19.26 -10.61
CA SER A 111 13.76 -18.08 -9.74
C SER A 111 14.51 -18.16 -8.40
N LYS A 112 15.02 -19.35 -8.05
CA LYS A 112 15.99 -19.59 -6.96
C LYS A 112 17.45 -19.44 -7.40
N THR A 113 17.75 -19.70 -8.67
CA THR A 113 19.12 -19.65 -9.20
C THR A 113 19.52 -18.28 -9.72
N VAL A 114 18.58 -17.52 -10.29
CA VAL A 114 18.86 -16.17 -10.83
C VAL A 114 18.93 -15.14 -9.69
N PRO A 115 20.01 -14.34 -9.60
CA PRO A 115 20.14 -13.28 -8.61
C PRO A 115 19.06 -12.19 -8.70
N ARG A 116 18.65 -11.67 -7.54
CA ARG A 116 17.70 -10.56 -7.39
C ARG A 116 18.41 -9.32 -6.84
N TYR A 117 17.96 -8.13 -7.23
CA TYR A 117 18.34 -6.90 -6.54
C TYR A 117 17.68 -6.82 -5.15
N SER A 118 18.17 -5.93 -4.29
CA SER A 118 17.94 -6.03 -2.85
C SER A 118 16.70 -5.30 -2.35
N ARG A 119 16.37 -4.12 -2.87
CA ARG A 119 15.45 -3.13 -2.28
C ARG A 119 14.39 -2.57 -3.22
N ASP A 120 14.48 -2.82 -4.53
CA ASP A 120 13.56 -2.26 -5.54
C ASP A 120 13.59 -0.72 -5.53
N VAL A 121 14.71 -0.14 -5.97
CA VAL A 121 14.92 1.31 -5.89
C VAL A 121 15.62 1.94 -7.09
N MET A 122 15.26 3.18 -7.40
CA MET A 122 15.87 3.98 -8.47
C MET A 122 16.23 5.39 -7.99
N ASN A 123 17.29 5.98 -8.55
CA ASN A 123 17.69 7.39 -8.34
C ASN A 123 17.85 7.81 -6.87
N MET A 124 18.35 6.89 -6.02
CA MET A 124 18.46 7.10 -4.58
C MET A 124 19.69 7.93 -4.20
N VAL A 125 19.48 8.99 -3.40
CA VAL A 125 20.53 9.83 -2.82
C VAL A 125 20.42 9.78 -1.30
N ASN A 126 21.46 9.33 -0.60
CA ASN A 126 21.52 9.25 0.88
C ASN A 126 20.28 8.60 1.53
N SER A 127 19.74 7.54 0.90
CA SER A 127 18.43 6.95 1.26
C SER A 127 18.49 5.43 1.36
N ASP A 128 19.54 4.89 2.00
CA ASP A 128 19.85 3.45 1.98
C ASP A 128 18.89 2.57 2.80
N TYR A 129 18.16 3.18 3.75
CA TYR A 129 17.15 2.51 4.58
C TYR A 129 15.73 2.60 3.98
N SER A 130 15.63 2.85 2.67
CA SER A 130 14.38 3.01 1.92
C SER A 130 14.31 1.97 0.80
N ALA A 131 13.09 1.54 0.45
CA ALA A 131 12.82 0.43 -0.48
C ALA A 131 11.45 0.56 -1.16
N ASN A 132 11.25 -0.13 -2.29
CA ASN A 132 10.10 0.07 -3.19
C ASN A 132 9.96 1.55 -3.59
N ALA A 133 11.03 2.21 -4.05
CA ALA A 133 11.06 3.69 -4.08
C ALA A 133 11.89 4.29 -5.22
N SER A 134 11.46 5.44 -5.74
CA SER A 134 12.19 6.19 -6.77
C SER A 134 12.46 7.64 -6.35
N ASP A 135 13.58 8.19 -6.81
CA ASP A 135 13.90 9.62 -6.71
C ASP A 135 13.78 10.16 -5.28
N LEU A 136 14.31 9.39 -4.31
CA LEU A 136 14.39 9.78 -2.90
C LEU A 136 15.74 10.40 -2.56
N LYS A 137 15.71 11.48 -1.79
CA LYS A 137 16.90 12.24 -1.38
C LYS A 137 16.89 12.51 0.13
N ASN A 138 17.92 12.06 0.84
CA ASN A 138 18.08 12.19 2.29
C ASN A 138 16.90 11.58 3.11
N CYS A 139 16.30 10.50 2.61
CA CYS A 139 15.10 9.88 3.20
C CYS A 139 15.40 8.60 3.98
N TYR A 140 14.72 8.39 5.12
CA TYR A 140 15.02 7.29 6.06
C TYR A 140 13.77 6.48 6.43
N LEU A 141 13.80 5.15 6.22
CA LEU A 141 12.66 4.26 6.45
C LEU A 141 11.39 4.78 5.74
N LEU A 142 11.56 5.19 4.48
CA LEU A 142 10.50 5.68 3.60
C LEU A 142 10.27 4.65 2.50
N PHE A 143 9.04 4.18 2.35
CA PHE A 143 8.72 3.00 1.55
C PHE A 143 7.62 3.28 0.52
N ASN A 144 7.62 2.60 -0.63
CA ASN A 144 6.56 2.77 -1.64
C ASN A 144 6.32 4.25 -1.98
N SER A 145 7.39 5.02 -2.22
CA SER A 145 7.38 6.48 -2.18
C SER A 145 8.27 7.06 -3.28
N ASN A 146 7.81 8.15 -3.91
CA ASN A 146 8.42 8.69 -5.12
C ASN A 146 8.68 10.20 -4.99
N PHE A 147 9.73 10.72 -5.63
CA PHE A 147 10.03 12.15 -5.76
C PHE A 147 9.99 12.93 -4.42
N THR A 148 10.58 12.38 -3.36
CA THR A 148 10.43 12.90 -1.99
C THR A 148 11.78 13.11 -1.32
N GLU A 149 11.94 14.25 -0.65
CA GLU A 149 13.20 14.63 -0.01
C GLU A 149 13.08 14.96 1.49
N ASP A 150 14.19 14.80 2.22
CA ASP A 150 14.38 15.18 3.63
C ASP A 150 13.24 14.68 4.57
N SER A 151 12.76 13.45 4.32
CA SER A 151 11.55 12.87 4.93
C SER A 151 11.79 11.46 5.49
N ALA A 152 11.04 11.04 6.51
CA ALA A 152 11.27 9.76 7.18
C ALA A 152 10.02 9.06 7.74
N TYR A 153 10.17 7.75 8.01
CA TYR A 153 9.22 6.91 8.74
C TYR A 153 7.82 6.80 8.12
N GLY A 154 7.74 6.71 6.79
CA GLY A 154 6.47 6.75 6.07
C GLY A 154 6.30 5.72 4.95
N ASN A 155 5.11 5.70 4.36
CA ASN A 155 4.82 4.92 3.16
C ASN A 155 3.83 5.63 2.23
N ALA A 156 3.96 5.44 0.91
CA ALA A 156 3.15 6.17 -0.08
C ALA A 156 3.21 7.68 0.13
N VAL A 157 4.41 8.23 0.15
CA VAL A 157 4.69 9.66 0.29
C VAL A 157 5.26 10.14 -1.04
N ASP A 158 4.45 10.85 -1.83
CA ASP A 158 4.79 11.24 -3.20
C ASP A 158 4.97 12.75 -3.33
N GLY A 159 6.02 13.19 -4.01
CA GLY A 159 6.24 14.60 -4.36
C GLY A 159 6.31 15.54 -3.15
N SER A 160 6.85 15.07 -2.01
CA SER A 160 6.73 15.72 -0.70
C SER A 160 8.09 16.06 -0.09
N ALA A 161 8.12 16.94 0.91
CA ALA A 161 9.36 17.32 1.60
C ALA A 161 9.17 17.55 3.11
N PHE A 162 10.22 17.32 3.91
CA PHE A 162 10.21 17.52 5.37
C PHE A 162 9.05 16.80 6.10
N CYS A 163 8.66 15.61 5.63
CA CYS A 163 7.52 14.87 6.15
C CYS A 163 7.96 13.68 7.02
N PHE A 164 7.51 13.62 8.27
CA PHE A 164 7.91 12.60 9.25
C PHE A 164 6.69 11.83 9.80
N ASP A 165 6.79 10.50 9.89
CA ASP A 165 5.71 9.61 10.36
C ASP A 165 4.41 9.67 9.54
N ASN A 166 4.47 9.73 8.21
CA ASN A 166 3.25 9.89 7.40
C ASN A 166 2.86 8.64 6.59
N SER A 167 1.60 8.59 6.13
CA SER A 167 1.11 7.53 5.25
C SER A 167 0.11 8.06 4.20
N HIS A 168 0.30 7.70 2.94
CA HIS A 168 -0.51 8.17 1.79
C HIS A 168 -0.57 9.70 1.66
N LEU A 169 0.59 10.34 1.53
CA LEU A 169 0.75 11.77 1.25
C LEU A 169 0.97 12.03 -0.24
N SER A 170 0.45 13.15 -0.74
CA SER A 170 0.81 13.66 -2.06
C SER A 170 1.02 15.17 -2.00
N LYS A 171 2.17 15.65 -2.50
CA LYS A 171 2.48 17.08 -2.60
C LYS A 171 2.36 17.81 -1.26
N CYS A 172 2.96 17.24 -0.21
CA CYS A 172 2.86 17.76 1.15
C CYS A 172 4.22 18.27 1.65
N GLU A 173 4.21 19.28 2.51
CA GLU A 173 5.42 19.83 3.13
C GLU A 173 5.25 19.98 4.65
N ARG A 174 6.30 19.67 5.41
CA ARG A 174 6.38 19.86 6.88
C ARG A 174 5.25 19.18 7.68
N CYS A 175 4.73 18.04 7.21
CA CYS A 175 3.65 17.30 7.86
C CYS A 175 4.18 16.23 8.83
N TYR A 176 3.48 16.01 9.94
CA TYR A 176 3.85 15.03 10.98
C TYR A 176 2.72 14.10 11.38
N ASN A 177 2.99 12.79 11.48
CA ASN A 177 2.06 11.78 12.01
C ASN A 177 0.64 11.83 11.41
N SER A 178 0.54 12.04 10.09
CA SER A 178 -0.71 12.27 9.37
C SER A 178 -1.00 11.19 8.33
N PHE A 179 -2.29 11.01 8.02
CA PHE A 179 -2.79 9.97 7.12
C PHE A 179 -3.65 10.57 6.00
N TRP A 180 -3.47 10.10 4.76
CA TRP A 180 -4.29 10.49 3.59
C TRP A 180 -4.35 12.01 3.36
N LEU A 181 -3.19 12.63 3.14
CA LEU A 181 -3.10 14.07 2.86
C LEU A 181 -2.83 14.35 1.39
N THR A 182 -3.42 15.44 0.87
CA THR A 182 -3.09 15.96 -0.47
C THR A 182 -2.91 17.48 -0.40
N ASN A 183 -1.83 18.00 -0.98
CA ASN A 183 -1.57 19.43 -1.11
C ASN A 183 -1.64 20.17 0.25
N CYS A 184 -0.90 19.68 1.25
CA CYS A 184 -0.95 20.16 2.63
C CYS A 184 0.39 20.71 3.14
N TYR A 185 0.32 21.72 4.02
CA TYR A 185 1.49 22.40 4.59
C TYR A 185 1.38 22.51 6.12
N GLN A 186 2.36 22.01 6.87
CA GLN A 186 2.28 21.95 8.35
C GLN A 186 0.97 21.32 8.85
N THR A 187 0.61 20.17 8.29
CA THR A 187 -0.60 19.42 8.68
C THR A 187 -0.21 18.22 9.54
N ASN A 188 -0.48 18.31 10.84
CA ASN A 188 0.08 17.45 11.88
C ASN A 188 -1.02 16.66 12.61
N PHE A 189 -0.76 15.38 12.91
CA PHE A 189 -1.68 14.46 13.59
C PHE A 189 -3.08 14.40 12.95
N SER A 190 -3.18 14.65 11.64
CA SER A 190 -4.45 14.90 10.95
C SER A 190 -4.71 13.84 9.87
N SER A 191 -5.98 13.68 9.50
CA SER A 191 -6.44 12.55 8.71
C SER A 191 -7.37 12.99 7.59
N GLN A 192 -7.16 12.50 6.37
CA GLN A 192 -8.07 12.72 5.24
C GLN A 192 -8.28 14.22 4.88
N CYS A 193 -7.22 15.03 5.02
CA CYS A 193 -7.27 16.48 4.75
C CYS A 193 -6.68 16.86 3.38
N GLU A 194 -7.26 17.86 2.74
CA GLU A 194 -6.91 18.32 1.39
C GLU A 194 -6.72 19.84 1.36
N ASP A 195 -5.80 20.35 0.53
CA ASP A 195 -5.63 21.79 0.25
C ASP A 195 -5.46 22.67 1.51
N SER A 196 -4.89 22.13 2.60
CA SER A 196 -4.98 22.72 3.95
C SER A 196 -3.62 23.06 4.57
N ASN A 197 -3.56 24.11 5.39
CA ASN A 197 -2.32 24.65 5.96
C ASN A 197 -2.42 24.95 7.48
N ASN A 198 -1.37 24.67 8.24
CA ASN A 198 -1.34 24.80 9.71
C ASN A 198 -2.57 24.13 10.38
N VAL A 199 -2.76 22.84 10.09
CA VAL A 199 -3.90 22.06 10.58
C VAL A 199 -3.43 20.97 11.54
N TRP A 200 -4.06 20.88 12.69
CA TRP A 200 -3.66 19.99 13.79
C TRP A 200 -4.83 19.11 14.23
N PHE A 201 -4.58 17.82 14.47
CA PHE A 201 -5.57 16.88 15.03
C PHE A 201 -6.96 16.94 14.36
N SER A 202 -7.02 17.20 13.04
CA SER A 202 -8.28 17.40 12.32
C SER A 202 -8.56 16.28 11.32
N LYS A 203 -9.84 16.04 11.00
CA LYS A 203 -10.30 14.98 10.09
C LYS A 203 -11.19 15.53 8.98
N ASN A 204 -11.02 15.06 7.74
CA ASN A 204 -11.88 15.43 6.59
C ASN A 204 -11.95 16.95 6.31
N CYS A 205 -10.94 17.73 6.71
CA CYS A 205 -10.90 19.17 6.47
C CYS A 205 -10.36 19.48 5.07
N ARG A 206 -10.98 20.44 4.37
CA ARG A 206 -10.53 20.87 3.04
C ARG A 206 -10.40 22.38 2.93
N GLY A 207 -9.31 22.87 2.31
CA GLY A 207 -9.09 24.30 2.12
C GLY A 207 -8.92 25.09 3.43
N CYS A 208 -8.64 24.41 4.54
CA CYS A 208 -8.64 25.02 5.87
C CYS A 208 -7.28 25.62 6.21
N SER A 209 -7.28 26.71 6.98
CA SER A 209 -6.07 27.33 7.54
C SER A 209 -6.19 27.40 9.06
N ASP A 210 -5.13 27.21 9.82
CA ASP A 210 -5.15 27.50 11.27
C ASP A 210 -6.32 26.81 12.00
N CYS A 211 -6.42 25.48 11.86
CA CYS A 211 -7.49 24.68 12.45
C CYS A 211 -6.93 23.63 13.43
N PHE A 212 -7.62 23.42 14.54
CA PHE A 212 -7.24 22.43 15.56
C PHE A 212 -8.41 21.55 15.96
N GLY A 213 -8.28 20.22 15.93
CA GLY A 213 -9.32 19.31 16.41
C GLY A 213 -10.59 19.29 15.55
N CYS A 214 -10.55 19.86 14.34
CA CYS A 214 -11.74 20.13 13.52
C CYS A 214 -12.14 18.91 12.67
N VAL A 215 -13.42 18.83 12.30
CA VAL A 215 -13.98 17.72 11.52
C VAL A 215 -14.92 18.24 10.45
N ASN A 216 -14.82 17.71 9.23
CA ASN A 216 -15.74 18.01 8.12
C ASN A 216 -15.84 19.52 7.74
N LEU A 217 -14.80 20.32 8.00
CA LEU A 217 -14.78 21.76 7.66
C LEU A 217 -14.31 22.03 6.22
N ARG A 218 -14.89 23.06 5.58
CA ARG A 218 -14.45 23.58 4.28
C ARG A 218 -14.13 25.08 4.32
N GLY A 219 -12.93 25.44 3.87
CA GLY A 219 -12.51 26.84 3.69
C GLY A 219 -12.41 27.67 4.98
N LYS A 220 -12.49 27.04 6.17
CA LYS A 220 -12.51 27.73 7.46
C LYS A 220 -11.11 28.14 7.90
N LYS A 221 -11.07 29.16 8.77
CA LYS A 221 -9.84 29.66 9.40
C LYS A 221 -10.03 29.92 10.88
N TYR A 222 -9.00 29.69 11.69
CA TYR A 222 -9.01 29.94 13.14
C TYR A 222 -10.14 29.21 13.87
N HIS A 223 -10.29 27.90 13.62
CA HIS A 223 -11.31 27.08 14.29
C HIS A 223 -10.65 26.07 15.24
N ILE A 224 -11.27 25.82 16.40
CA ILE A 224 -10.82 24.83 17.38
C ILE A 224 -12.01 23.97 17.79
N PHE A 225 -11.99 22.68 17.45
CA PHE A 225 -13.14 21.76 17.58
C PHE A 225 -14.40 22.32 16.91
N ASN A 226 -14.26 22.73 15.64
CA ASN A 226 -15.28 23.37 14.80
C ASN A 226 -15.81 24.74 15.27
N GLU A 227 -15.49 25.20 16.48
CA GLU A 227 -15.85 26.54 16.95
C GLU A 227 -14.92 27.61 16.37
N PRO A 228 -15.44 28.76 15.89
CA PRO A 228 -14.65 29.87 15.37
C PRO A 228 -14.02 30.72 16.49
N TYR A 229 -12.81 31.23 16.25
CA TYR A 229 -12.09 32.13 17.15
C TYR A 229 -11.59 33.38 16.42
N SER A 230 -11.32 34.44 17.19
CA SER A 230 -10.41 35.49 16.73
C SER A 230 -9.01 34.91 16.50
N LYS A 231 -8.16 35.57 15.71
CA LYS A 231 -6.79 35.11 15.50
C LYS A 231 -6.02 35.08 16.82
N GLU A 232 -6.18 36.13 17.61
CA GLU A 232 -5.50 36.34 18.89
C GLU A 232 -5.90 35.28 19.92
N ASP A 233 -7.20 34.94 20.00
CA ASP A 233 -7.71 33.90 20.89
C ASP A 233 -7.34 32.50 20.39
N TYR A 234 -7.37 32.26 19.07
CA TYR A 234 -6.90 31.01 18.47
C TYR A 234 -5.44 30.74 18.86
N GLU A 235 -4.54 31.70 18.63
CA GLU A 235 -3.14 31.55 18.99
C GLU A 235 -2.93 31.36 20.50
N LYS A 236 -3.66 32.11 21.33
CA LYS A 236 -3.61 31.98 22.80
C LYS A 236 -4.07 30.59 23.24
N LYS A 237 -5.13 30.06 22.64
CA LYS A 237 -5.67 28.73 22.92
C LYS A 237 -4.71 27.64 22.43
N LEU A 238 -4.16 27.76 21.22
CA LEU A 238 -3.17 26.83 20.67
C LEU A 238 -1.93 26.73 21.57
N ARG A 239 -1.40 27.87 22.04
CA ARG A 239 -0.31 27.91 23.03
C ARG A 239 -0.66 27.17 24.32
N SER A 240 -1.90 27.30 24.82
CA SER A 240 -2.35 26.63 26.06
C SER A 240 -2.46 25.10 25.98
N LEU A 241 -2.43 24.51 24.78
CA LEU A 241 -2.47 23.06 24.60
C LEU A 241 -1.11 22.38 24.88
N SER A 242 -0.03 23.16 24.89
CA SER A 242 1.34 22.72 25.18
C SER A 242 1.80 21.54 24.32
N LEU A 243 1.57 21.59 23.00
CA LEU A 243 1.91 20.51 22.04
C LEU A 243 3.41 20.19 21.93
N HIS A 244 4.26 21.04 22.52
CA HIS A 244 5.68 20.78 22.71
C HIS A 244 5.95 19.72 23.78
N THR A 245 4.97 19.40 24.65
CA THR A 245 5.07 18.35 25.68
C THR A 245 4.33 17.07 25.29
N ALA A 246 4.86 15.91 25.69
CA ALA A 246 4.25 14.62 25.37
C ALA A 246 2.83 14.52 25.95
N SER A 247 2.65 14.89 27.22
CA SER A 247 1.31 14.94 27.83
C SER A 247 0.36 15.94 27.16
N GLY A 248 0.86 17.00 26.52
CA GLY A 248 0.08 17.94 25.71
C GLY A 248 -0.45 17.30 24.43
N VAL A 249 0.43 16.58 23.71
CA VAL A 249 0.08 15.77 22.53
C VAL A 249 -0.94 14.69 22.89
N ASP A 250 -0.75 13.96 23.99
CA ASP A 250 -1.67 12.89 24.39
C ASP A 250 -3.07 13.41 24.74
N ARG A 251 -3.17 14.52 25.50
CA ARG A 251 -4.44 15.17 25.81
C ARG A 251 -5.14 15.69 24.53
N ALA A 252 -4.37 16.29 23.62
CA ALA A 252 -4.86 16.77 22.34
C ALA A 252 -5.45 15.63 21.50
N LYS A 253 -4.68 14.55 21.33
CA LYS A 253 -5.03 13.34 20.58
C LYS A 253 -6.27 12.65 21.13
N ALA A 254 -6.31 12.39 22.44
CA ALA A 254 -7.44 11.76 23.11
C ALA A 254 -8.73 12.59 22.94
N LYS A 255 -8.65 13.91 23.11
CA LYS A 255 -9.80 14.81 22.90
C LYS A 255 -10.24 14.85 21.43
N ALA A 256 -9.30 14.91 20.49
CA ALA A 256 -9.59 14.92 19.07
C ALA A 256 -10.28 13.64 18.60
N HIS A 257 -9.76 12.46 18.98
CA HIS A 257 -10.37 11.19 18.59
C HIS A 257 -11.81 11.07 19.14
N VAL A 258 -12.04 11.45 20.41
CA VAL A 258 -13.40 11.48 20.99
C VAL A 258 -14.32 12.43 20.22
N PHE A 259 -13.82 13.60 19.79
CA PHE A 259 -14.58 14.55 18.98
C PHE A 259 -14.87 14.00 17.58
N TRP A 260 -13.89 13.36 16.91
CA TRP A 260 -14.07 12.78 15.58
C TRP A 260 -15.20 11.74 15.50
N PHE A 261 -15.39 10.93 16.55
CA PHE A 261 -16.50 9.97 16.62
C PHE A 261 -17.89 10.60 16.79
N GLN A 262 -17.98 11.93 16.99
CA GLN A 262 -19.25 12.67 17.05
C GLN A 262 -19.71 13.17 15.68
N PHE A 263 -19.02 12.83 14.59
CA PHE A 263 -19.35 13.31 13.24
C PHE A 263 -19.58 12.14 12.28
N PRO A 264 -20.46 12.32 11.28
CA PRO A 264 -20.61 11.34 10.21
C PRO A 264 -19.36 11.32 9.32
N ASN A 265 -18.92 10.12 8.98
CA ASN A 265 -18.04 9.85 7.85
C ASN A 265 -18.91 9.61 6.60
N LYS A 266 -18.40 9.96 5.42
CA LYS A 266 -19.00 9.49 4.17
C LYS A 266 -18.75 7.99 4.01
N TYR A 267 -19.71 7.27 3.43
CA TYR A 267 -19.62 5.83 3.15
C TYR A 267 -18.39 5.38 2.32
N LEU A 268 -17.77 6.33 1.62
CA LEU A 268 -16.63 6.16 0.73
C LEU A 268 -15.73 7.38 0.95
N GLN A 269 -14.45 7.18 1.23
CA GLN A 269 -13.44 8.22 1.08
C GLN A 269 -13.12 8.41 -0.41
N GLY A 270 -13.27 9.63 -0.90
CA GLY A 270 -13.15 9.89 -2.33
C GLY A 270 -14.11 10.98 -2.82
N ILE A 271 -13.86 11.56 -3.99
CA ILE A 271 -14.70 12.61 -4.58
C ILE A 271 -14.78 12.46 -6.10
N LYS A 272 -15.78 13.11 -6.72
CA LYS A 272 -15.95 13.20 -8.19
C LYS A 272 -15.96 11.84 -8.88
N ASN A 273 -16.79 10.92 -8.37
CA ASN A 273 -16.91 9.57 -8.91
C ASN A 273 -18.24 9.38 -9.63
N LEU A 274 -18.21 8.71 -10.79
CA LEU A 274 -19.40 8.31 -11.54
C LEU A 274 -19.50 6.78 -11.55
N ASN A 275 -20.66 6.22 -11.20
CA ASN A 275 -20.95 4.77 -11.23
C ASN A 275 -19.92 3.88 -10.51
N SER A 276 -19.15 4.41 -9.56
CA SER A 276 -18.00 3.70 -8.97
C SER A 276 -18.28 3.20 -7.54
N SER A 277 -17.70 2.06 -7.17
CA SER A 277 -17.69 1.51 -5.81
C SER A 277 -16.27 1.08 -5.40
N GLY A 278 -16.04 1.00 -4.09
CA GLY A 278 -14.71 0.78 -3.54
C GLY A 278 -14.45 1.63 -2.30
N GLU A 279 -13.17 1.87 -2.01
CA GLU A 279 -12.74 2.73 -0.90
C GLU A 279 -11.43 3.46 -1.26
N TYR A 280 -11.27 4.71 -0.82
CA TYR A 280 -10.23 5.64 -1.26
C TYR A 280 -10.17 5.80 -2.79
N VAL A 281 -11.33 5.91 -3.45
CA VAL A 281 -11.49 6.03 -4.90
C VAL A 281 -11.82 7.48 -5.25
N THR A 282 -11.03 8.16 -6.09
CA THR A 282 -11.29 9.57 -6.45
C THR A 282 -11.08 9.86 -7.93
N ASN A 283 -11.86 10.83 -8.46
CA ASN A 283 -11.85 11.24 -9.86
C ASN A 283 -12.03 10.04 -10.82
N SER A 284 -12.95 9.12 -10.50
CA SER A 284 -13.08 7.84 -11.20
C SER A 284 -14.45 7.59 -11.84
N LYS A 285 -14.48 6.76 -12.89
CA LYS A 285 -15.70 6.42 -13.63
C LYS A 285 -15.83 4.91 -13.84
N ASN A 286 -17.00 4.35 -13.56
CA ASN A 286 -17.31 2.92 -13.69
C ASN A 286 -16.35 1.96 -12.93
N VAL A 287 -15.59 2.45 -11.94
CA VAL A 287 -14.64 1.63 -11.18
C VAL A 287 -15.38 0.77 -10.14
N LYS A 288 -15.19 -0.55 -10.11
CA LYS A 288 -15.97 -1.46 -9.25
C LYS A 288 -15.13 -2.17 -8.19
N HIS A 289 -15.55 -2.08 -6.92
CA HIS A 289 -14.96 -2.78 -5.76
C HIS A 289 -13.44 -2.61 -5.62
N SER A 290 -12.92 -1.43 -6.00
CA SER A 290 -11.48 -1.17 -6.03
C SER A 290 -11.01 -0.39 -4.80
N TYR A 291 -9.70 -0.37 -4.55
CA TYR A 291 -9.14 0.17 -3.31
C TYR A 291 -7.92 1.05 -3.55
N LEU A 292 -7.86 2.23 -2.90
CA LEU A 292 -6.74 3.18 -3.02
C LEU A 292 -6.48 3.59 -4.48
N ILE A 293 -7.51 4.12 -5.15
CA ILE A 293 -7.50 4.52 -6.56
C ILE A 293 -7.47 6.04 -6.67
N ARG A 294 -6.45 6.58 -7.35
CA ARG A 294 -6.39 8.01 -7.72
C ARG A 294 -6.47 8.13 -9.23
N GLU A 295 -7.64 8.53 -9.73
CA GLU A 295 -7.97 8.70 -11.15
C GLU A 295 -8.01 7.37 -11.94
N GLY A 296 -9.09 7.17 -12.73
CA GLY A 296 -9.21 6.00 -13.61
C GLY A 296 -10.63 5.67 -14.05
N GLU A 297 -10.74 4.99 -15.19
CA GLU A 297 -12.02 4.61 -15.80
C GLU A 297 -12.09 3.10 -16.09
N ASP A 298 -13.29 2.51 -16.02
CA ASP A 298 -13.62 1.15 -16.49
C ASP A 298 -12.77 0.01 -15.86
N MET A 299 -12.35 0.16 -14.60
CA MET A 299 -11.57 -0.84 -13.83
C MET A 299 -12.44 -1.66 -12.86
N LYS A 300 -12.04 -2.89 -12.52
CA LYS A 300 -12.76 -3.74 -11.55
C LYS A 300 -11.79 -4.51 -10.67
N TYR A 301 -12.04 -4.52 -9.36
CA TYR A 301 -11.22 -5.19 -8.34
C TYR A 301 -9.73 -4.80 -8.34
N ALA A 302 -9.37 -3.56 -8.70
CA ALA A 302 -7.97 -3.08 -8.64
C ALA A 302 -7.60 -2.61 -7.21
N GLN A 303 -6.34 -2.73 -6.80
CA GLN A 303 -5.87 -2.23 -5.50
C GLN A 303 -4.58 -1.39 -5.63
N TYR A 304 -4.42 -0.37 -4.78
CA TYR A 304 -3.24 0.52 -4.70
C TYR A 304 -2.82 1.22 -6.01
N MET A 305 -3.75 1.47 -6.93
CA MET A 305 -3.48 2.20 -8.18
C MET A 305 -3.47 3.72 -7.95
N GLN A 306 -2.45 4.22 -7.25
CA GLN A 306 -2.33 5.60 -6.79
C GLN A 306 -1.59 6.54 -7.76
N VAL A 307 -0.94 6.02 -8.81
CA VAL A 307 -0.11 6.79 -9.76
C VAL A 307 -0.63 6.60 -11.19
N PRO A 308 -1.51 7.48 -11.71
CA PRO A 308 -2.07 7.34 -13.07
C PRO A 308 -1.01 7.46 -14.19
N PRO A 309 -1.30 6.99 -15.43
CA PRO A 309 -2.57 6.47 -15.94
C PRO A 309 -2.66 4.93 -16.05
N HIS A 310 -3.91 4.45 -16.18
CA HIS A 310 -4.29 3.04 -16.18
C HIS A 310 -5.45 2.77 -17.17
N LYS A 311 -5.54 1.58 -17.77
CA LYS A 311 -6.73 1.14 -18.53
C LYS A 311 -6.93 -0.38 -18.53
N ASP A 312 -8.19 -0.79 -18.67
CA ASP A 312 -8.92 -1.88 -18.01
C ASP A 312 -8.05 -2.95 -17.33
N LEU A 313 -7.99 -2.92 -15.98
CA LEU A 313 -7.14 -3.78 -15.15
C LEU A 313 -7.98 -4.54 -14.11
N MET A 314 -7.78 -5.86 -13.98
CA MET A 314 -8.65 -6.76 -13.19
C MET A 314 -7.91 -7.99 -12.63
N ASP A 315 -6.79 -7.89 -11.94
CA ASP A 315 -6.60 -6.97 -10.82
C ASP A 315 -5.09 -6.76 -10.62
N VAL A 316 -4.61 -5.55 -10.35
CA VAL A 316 -3.17 -5.29 -10.19
C VAL A 316 -2.89 -4.68 -8.81
N THR A 317 -1.86 -5.23 -8.18
CA THR A 317 -1.46 -5.12 -6.77
C THR A 317 -1.10 -3.72 -6.28
N VAL A 318 -0.26 -3.04 -7.05
CA VAL A 318 0.17 -1.63 -7.07
C VAL A 318 0.66 -1.43 -8.53
N GLY A 319 0.67 -0.24 -9.11
CA GLY A 319 1.08 -0.04 -10.52
C GLY A 319 1.62 1.36 -10.79
N GLY A 320 2.47 1.49 -11.81
CA GLY A 320 3.19 2.72 -12.16
C GLY A 320 2.60 3.48 -13.36
N ASN A 321 3.14 4.69 -13.59
CA ASN A 321 2.66 5.66 -14.58
C ASN A 321 2.76 5.17 -16.05
N GLY A 322 1.74 4.49 -16.56
CA GLY A 322 1.52 4.34 -18.01
C GLY A 322 0.89 3.03 -18.49
N MET A 323 0.05 2.35 -17.69
CA MET A 323 -0.31 0.94 -17.96
C MET A 323 -1.66 0.72 -18.66
N GLU A 324 -1.71 -0.30 -19.51
CA GLU A 324 -2.88 -0.76 -20.24
C GLU A 324 -2.71 -2.28 -20.52
N LEU A 325 -3.67 -3.00 -21.12
CA LEU A 325 -4.74 -3.71 -20.40
C LEU A 325 -4.13 -4.96 -19.70
N SER A 326 -4.42 -5.25 -18.42
CA SER A 326 -3.61 -6.22 -17.64
C SER A 326 -4.33 -6.96 -16.49
N TYR A 327 -3.77 -8.12 -16.07
CA TYR A 327 -4.26 -9.04 -15.02
C TYR A 327 -3.17 -10.12 -14.79
N GLU A 328 -2.72 -10.52 -13.60
CA GLU A 328 -3.06 -10.08 -12.23
C GLU A 328 -1.82 -9.52 -11.50
N ASP A 329 -1.14 -8.56 -12.13
CA ASP A 329 0.26 -8.25 -11.85
C ASP A 329 0.56 -7.80 -10.39
N VAL A 330 1.74 -8.16 -9.88
CA VAL A 330 2.32 -7.66 -8.63
C VAL A 330 3.39 -6.62 -8.96
N VAL A 331 2.89 -5.48 -9.41
CA VAL A 331 3.57 -4.22 -9.80
C VAL A 331 4.42 -4.29 -11.07
N CYS A 332 3.98 -3.50 -12.04
CA CYS A 332 4.56 -3.35 -13.38
C CYS A 332 4.80 -1.85 -13.71
N GLY A 333 5.64 -1.62 -14.71
CA GLY A 333 6.64 -0.54 -14.72
C GLY A 333 6.22 0.90 -15.01
N TRP A 334 7.22 1.79 -14.99
CA TRP A 334 7.09 3.25 -15.02
C TRP A 334 6.84 3.88 -16.40
N GLY A 335 6.01 3.22 -17.20
CA GLY A 335 5.46 3.72 -18.47
C GLY A 335 6.18 3.20 -19.72
N LYS A 336 5.56 3.19 -20.92
CA LYS A 336 4.14 2.92 -21.19
C LYS A 336 3.96 1.43 -21.47
N LEU A 337 2.93 0.80 -20.93
CA LEU A 337 2.65 -0.63 -21.08
C LEU A 337 1.33 -0.88 -21.82
N TYR A 338 1.30 -1.92 -22.66
CA TYR A 338 0.11 -2.54 -23.28
C TYR A 338 0.63 -3.91 -23.81
N LYS A 339 0.36 -5.09 -23.23
CA LYS A 339 -0.91 -5.55 -22.61
C LYS A 339 -0.69 -6.76 -21.64
N VAL A 340 -0.32 -6.51 -20.37
CA VAL A 340 0.47 -7.45 -19.52
C VAL A 340 -0.31 -8.61 -18.85
N LYS A 341 0.29 -9.82 -18.82
CA LYS A 341 -0.30 -11.11 -18.37
C LYS A 341 0.80 -12.16 -18.07
N PHE A 342 1.53 -12.25 -16.97
CA PHE A 342 1.33 -11.95 -15.55
C PHE A 342 2.73 -11.72 -14.97
N CYS A 343 2.93 -10.76 -14.08
CA CYS A 343 4.28 -10.46 -13.58
C CYS A 343 4.31 -10.09 -12.09
N ALA A 344 5.52 -10.09 -11.50
CA ALA A 344 5.77 -9.81 -10.08
C ALA A 344 7.29 -9.68 -9.80
N GLU A 345 7.99 -8.56 -9.92
CA GLU A 345 7.66 -7.13 -9.88
C GLU A 345 8.65 -6.46 -10.88
N CYS A 346 8.22 -5.59 -11.82
CA CYS A 346 9.05 -5.18 -12.99
C CYS A 346 8.92 -3.69 -13.38
N TRP A 347 10.03 -2.96 -13.49
CA TRP A 347 10.13 -1.54 -13.90
C TRP A 347 11.42 -1.30 -14.71
N PRO A 348 11.54 -0.26 -15.57
CA PRO A 348 10.54 0.42 -16.41
C PRO A 348 10.53 -0.06 -17.90
N ASP A 349 9.55 0.42 -18.68
CA ASP A 349 9.46 0.32 -20.15
C ASP A 349 9.33 -1.11 -20.75
N ASP A 350 8.70 -2.05 -20.03
CA ASP A 350 8.47 -3.44 -20.46
C ASP A 350 7.20 -3.63 -21.35
N ILE A 351 7.20 -4.62 -22.27
CA ILE A 351 6.06 -4.90 -23.19
C ILE A 351 5.79 -6.41 -23.31
N ASP A 352 4.55 -6.85 -23.06
CA ASP A 352 4.09 -8.25 -23.23
C ASP A 352 4.96 -9.30 -22.48
N LEU A 353 4.90 -9.22 -21.15
CA LEU A 353 5.56 -10.14 -20.22
C LEU A 353 4.56 -11.16 -19.66
N GLU A 354 4.86 -12.45 -19.86
CA GLU A 354 4.13 -13.56 -19.27
C GLU A 354 4.97 -14.30 -18.22
N TYR A 355 4.38 -14.53 -17.04
CA TYR A 355 4.99 -15.20 -15.87
C TYR A 355 6.45 -14.80 -15.57
N SER A 356 6.80 -13.54 -15.75
CA SER A 356 8.18 -13.05 -15.62
C SER A 356 8.35 -12.11 -14.42
N MET A 357 9.55 -12.07 -13.82
CA MET A 357 9.85 -11.30 -12.60
C MET A 357 11.18 -10.55 -12.71
N PHE A 358 11.25 -9.33 -12.14
CA PHE A 358 12.46 -8.50 -12.04
C PHE A 358 13.15 -8.24 -13.39
N CYS A 359 12.39 -8.29 -14.49
CA CYS A 359 12.89 -7.91 -15.81
C CYS A 359 12.77 -6.39 -15.98
N SER A 360 13.56 -5.82 -16.88
CA SER A 360 13.56 -4.38 -17.14
C SER A 360 13.82 -4.06 -18.61
N SER A 361 12.98 -3.18 -19.18
CA SER A 361 12.99 -2.74 -20.58
C SER A 361 13.07 -3.89 -21.60
N CYS A 362 12.32 -4.97 -21.35
CA CYS A 362 12.25 -6.15 -22.21
C CYS A 362 10.93 -6.24 -22.99
N SER A 363 10.89 -7.08 -24.02
CA SER A 363 9.64 -7.46 -24.69
C SER A 363 9.50 -8.97 -24.88
N ASP A 364 8.29 -9.47 -25.12
CA ASP A 364 8.06 -10.85 -25.58
C ASP A 364 8.75 -11.92 -24.70
N LEU A 365 8.38 -11.98 -23.42
CA LEU A 365 8.97 -12.91 -22.44
C LEU A 365 7.95 -13.92 -21.88
N LEU A 366 8.39 -15.17 -21.69
CA LEU A 366 7.64 -16.18 -20.94
C LEU A 366 8.51 -16.85 -19.85
N GLY A 367 8.11 -16.75 -18.59
CA GLY A 367 8.78 -17.44 -17.48
C GLY A 367 10.21 -16.93 -17.19
N CYS A 368 10.53 -15.68 -17.51
CA CYS A 368 11.88 -15.14 -17.39
C CYS A 368 12.13 -14.44 -16.04
N MET A 369 13.40 -14.37 -15.65
CA MET A 369 13.89 -13.84 -14.38
C MET A 369 15.04 -12.87 -14.64
N GLY A 370 14.94 -11.64 -14.19
CA GLY A 370 16.08 -10.72 -14.13
C GLY A 370 16.66 -10.24 -15.46
N LEU A 371 15.98 -10.46 -16.60
CA LEU A 371 16.49 -10.06 -17.91
C LEU A 371 16.46 -8.53 -18.08
N ARG A 372 17.46 -8.00 -18.79
CA ARG A 372 17.59 -6.57 -19.10
C ARG A 372 17.75 -6.37 -20.61
N LYS A 373 16.88 -5.57 -21.24
CA LYS A 373 16.94 -5.22 -22.67
C LYS A 373 16.97 -6.45 -23.61
N LYS A 374 16.17 -7.48 -23.31
CA LYS A 374 16.05 -8.72 -24.10
C LYS A 374 14.66 -8.87 -24.71
N ARG A 375 14.54 -9.79 -25.67
CA ARG A 375 13.27 -10.17 -26.31
C ARG A 375 13.24 -11.60 -26.82
N TYR A 376 12.05 -12.18 -26.95
CA TYR A 376 11.83 -13.55 -27.43
C TYR A 376 12.56 -14.59 -26.58
N CYS A 377 12.35 -14.52 -25.25
CA CYS A 377 13.01 -15.43 -24.31
C CYS A 377 12.01 -16.28 -23.52
N ILE A 378 12.39 -17.54 -23.29
CA ILE A 378 11.66 -18.51 -22.47
C ILE A 378 12.63 -19.11 -21.46
N LEU A 379 12.30 -19.06 -20.16
CA LEU A 379 13.17 -19.52 -19.05
C LEU A 379 14.63 -19.01 -19.18
N ASN A 380 14.81 -17.70 -19.40
CA ASN A 380 16.09 -17.01 -19.65
C ASN A 380 16.89 -17.44 -20.90
N LYS A 381 16.38 -18.35 -21.73
CA LYS A 381 16.98 -18.69 -23.03
C LYS A 381 16.34 -17.86 -24.15
N GLN A 382 17.15 -17.26 -25.02
CA GLN A 382 16.68 -16.48 -26.18
C GLN A 382 16.48 -17.37 -27.41
N TYR A 383 15.44 -17.07 -28.20
CA TYR A 383 15.04 -17.82 -29.40
C TYR A 383 14.87 -16.86 -30.60
N SER A 384 14.74 -17.40 -31.82
CA SER A 384 14.14 -16.63 -32.91
C SER A 384 12.66 -16.34 -32.62
N LYS A 385 12.09 -15.34 -33.30
CA LYS A 385 10.68 -14.96 -33.11
C LYS A 385 9.74 -16.12 -33.45
N GLU A 386 10.04 -16.83 -34.53
CA GLU A 386 9.25 -17.93 -35.04
C GLU A 386 9.27 -19.13 -34.08
N GLU A 387 10.44 -19.47 -33.53
CA GLU A 387 10.58 -20.51 -32.50
C GLU A 387 9.87 -20.10 -31.19
N TYR A 388 10.02 -18.84 -30.78
CA TYR A 388 9.38 -18.29 -29.58
C TYR A 388 7.86 -18.41 -29.65
N GLU A 389 7.23 -17.93 -30.73
CA GLU A 389 5.77 -18.00 -30.88
C GLU A 389 5.25 -19.45 -30.88
N ILE A 390 5.95 -20.35 -31.58
CA ILE A 390 5.58 -21.79 -31.62
C ILE A 390 5.75 -22.44 -30.23
N LEU A 391 6.81 -22.12 -29.49
CA LEU A 391 7.09 -22.71 -28.19
C LEU A 391 6.18 -22.15 -27.09
N LYS A 392 5.91 -20.84 -27.11
CA LYS A 392 4.97 -20.15 -26.22
C LYS A 392 3.59 -20.84 -26.22
N GLU A 393 2.98 -21.00 -27.40
CA GLU A 393 1.64 -21.60 -27.49
C GLU A 393 1.62 -23.10 -27.10
N LYS A 394 2.71 -23.84 -27.37
CA LYS A 394 2.87 -25.21 -26.85
C LYS A 394 2.94 -25.26 -25.32
N ILE A 395 3.65 -24.32 -24.69
CA ILE A 395 3.77 -24.24 -23.24
C ILE A 395 2.42 -23.87 -22.60
N LYS A 396 1.69 -22.90 -23.16
CA LYS A 396 0.34 -22.53 -22.68
C LYS A 396 -0.60 -23.73 -22.67
N LYS A 397 -0.67 -24.47 -23.78
CA LYS A 397 -1.45 -25.71 -23.86
C LYS A 397 -0.99 -26.75 -22.84
N HIS A 398 0.32 -26.92 -22.68
CA HIS A 398 0.88 -27.84 -21.69
C HIS A 398 0.51 -27.45 -20.24
N MET A 399 0.37 -26.17 -19.91
CA MET A 399 -0.10 -25.73 -18.58
C MET A 399 -1.57 -26.10 -18.29
N ASP A 400 -2.39 -26.30 -19.32
CA ASP A 400 -3.77 -26.78 -19.18
C ASP A 400 -3.87 -28.31 -19.08
N GLU A 401 -3.01 -29.03 -19.80
CA GLU A 401 -2.91 -30.50 -19.83
C GLU A 401 -2.16 -31.05 -18.60
N MET A 402 -1.12 -30.37 -18.14
CA MET A 402 -0.33 -30.67 -16.95
C MET A 402 -0.25 -29.45 -16.00
N PRO A 403 -1.36 -29.13 -15.31
CA PRO A 403 -1.40 -28.00 -14.38
C PRO A 403 -0.49 -28.24 -13.17
N TYR A 404 -0.02 -27.15 -12.57
CA TYR A 404 0.63 -27.22 -11.27
C TYR A 404 -0.42 -27.41 -10.18
N ILE A 405 -0.15 -28.29 -9.21
CA ILE A 405 -1.03 -28.53 -8.06
C ILE A 405 -0.21 -28.26 -6.80
N ASP A 406 -0.69 -27.34 -5.98
CA ASP A 406 0.01 -26.96 -4.75
C ASP A 406 -0.26 -27.93 -3.58
N LYS A 407 0.43 -27.73 -2.46
CA LYS A 407 0.27 -28.55 -1.24
C LYS A 407 -1.13 -28.56 -0.63
N LYS A 408 -2.04 -27.66 -1.04
CA LYS A 408 -3.44 -27.61 -0.62
C LYS A 408 -4.40 -28.21 -1.65
N GLY A 409 -3.89 -28.75 -2.76
CA GLY A 409 -4.68 -29.29 -3.86
C GLY A 409 -5.31 -28.21 -4.75
N ARG A 410 -4.81 -26.97 -4.69
CA ARG A 410 -5.24 -25.88 -5.57
C ARG A 410 -4.57 -26.04 -6.93
N ILE A 411 -5.34 -25.87 -8.00
CA ILE A 411 -4.94 -26.15 -9.38
C ILE A 411 -4.58 -24.85 -10.09
N TYR A 412 -3.38 -24.76 -10.65
CA TYR A 412 -2.86 -23.59 -11.34
C TYR A 412 -2.59 -23.94 -12.80
N LYS A 413 -3.46 -23.39 -13.66
CA LYS A 413 -3.43 -23.49 -15.12
C LYS A 413 -2.85 -22.22 -15.75
N TYR A 414 -2.72 -22.21 -17.07
CA TYR A 414 -2.55 -20.94 -17.79
C TYR A 414 -3.76 -20.03 -17.47
N GLY A 415 -3.50 -18.74 -17.22
CA GLY A 415 -4.54 -17.80 -16.81
C GLY A 415 -4.69 -17.61 -15.29
N GLU A 416 -3.98 -18.39 -14.46
CA GLU A 416 -3.90 -18.16 -13.01
C GLU A 416 -2.59 -17.46 -12.63
N PHE A 417 -2.65 -16.55 -11.66
CA PHE A 417 -1.46 -15.93 -11.06
C PHE A 417 -0.66 -16.94 -10.21
N PHE A 418 0.62 -16.62 -9.97
CA PHE A 418 1.59 -17.46 -9.26
C PHE A 418 1.04 -18.11 -7.96
N PRO A 419 1.34 -19.39 -7.70
CA PRO A 419 0.99 -20.06 -6.45
C PRO A 419 1.48 -19.33 -5.20
N ALA A 420 0.62 -19.24 -4.17
CA ALA A 420 0.97 -18.53 -2.93
C ALA A 420 2.23 -19.09 -2.24
N GLU A 421 2.53 -20.38 -2.43
CA GLU A 421 3.70 -21.03 -1.83
C GLU A 421 5.03 -20.76 -2.55
N ILE A 422 5.02 -20.13 -3.74
CA ILE A 422 6.23 -19.62 -4.39
C ILE A 422 6.51 -18.14 -4.10
N SER A 423 5.69 -17.50 -3.25
CA SER A 423 5.99 -16.15 -2.76
C SER A 423 7.37 -16.12 -2.08
N PRO A 424 8.18 -15.08 -2.31
CA PRO A 424 9.46 -14.90 -1.62
C PRO A 424 9.32 -14.47 -0.15
N PHE A 425 8.10 -14.19 0.33
CA PHE A 425 7.82 -13.61 1.64
C PHE A 425 6.87 -14.47 2.48
N ALA A 426 7.07 -14.49 3.79
CA ALA A 426 6.08 -15.05 4.71
C ALA A 426 4.84 -14.16 4.83
N TYR A 427 3.68 -14.74 5.10
CA TYR A 427 2.39 -14.06 5.13
C TYR A 427 2.40 -12.78 5.99
N ASN A 428 2.95 -12.90 7.20
CA ASN A 428 3.07 -11.81 8.17
C ASN A 428 4.17 -10.78 7.85
N GLN A 429 4.92 -10.94 6.76
CA GLN A 429 5.87 -9.95 6.22
C GLN A 429 5.25 -9.09 5.10
N THR A 430 4.08 -9.47 4.59
CA THR A 430 3.48 -8.91 3.37
C THR A 430 2.34 -7.94 3.67
N ILE A 431 1.82 -7.25 2.65
CA ILE A 431 0.61 -6.42 2.79
C ILE A 431 -0.67 -7.26 3.01
N ALA A 432 -0.64 -8.58 2.78
CA ALA A 432 -1.81 -9.45 2.95
C ALA A 432 -2.39 -9.40 4.38
N ILE A 433 -1.53 -9.42 5.41
CA ILE A 433 -1.96 -9.41 6.81
C ILE A 433 -2.70 -8.14 7.23
N GLN A 434 -2.50 -7.01 6.52
CA GLN A 434 -3.18 -5.74 6.82
C GLN A 434 -4.66 -5.76 6.39
N HIS A 435 -4.99 -6.50 5.32
CA HIS A 435 -6.34 -6.64 4.79
C HIS A 435 -7.04 -7.91 5.29
N PHE A 436 -6.29 -9.01 5.34
CA PHE A 436 -6.71 -10.33 5.74
C PHE A 436 -5.90 -10.77 6.98
N PRO A 437 -6.18 -10.19 8.16
CA PRO A 437 -5.46 -10.55 9.38
C PRO A 437 -5.73 -12.02 9.72
N LEU A 438 -4.65 -12.81 9.80
CA LEU A 438 -4.65 -14.20 10.22
C LEU A 438 -3.67 -14.37 11.38
N LYS A 439 -4.00 -15.28 12.30
CA LYS A 439 -3.04 -15.86 13.23
C LYS A 439 -2.11 -16.83 12.49
N LYS A 440 -1.01 -17.19 13.15
CA LYS A 440 -0.03 -18.14 12.62
C LYS A 440 -0.67 -19.45 12.19
N GLU A 441 -1.46 -20.05 13.08
CA GLU A 441 -2.07 -21.35 12.90
C GLU A 441 -3.09 -21.33 11.74
N GLU A 442 -3.79 -20.21 11.57
CA GLU A 442 -4.76 -19.99 10.49
C GLU A 442 -4.08 -19.80 9.12
N ALA A 443 -2.91 -19.15 9.09
CA ALA A 443 -2.10 -18.97 7.89
C ALA A 443 -1.42 -20.29 7.47
N GLU A 444 -0.82 -21.01 8.43
CA GLU A 444 -0.20 -22.32 8.21
C GLU A 444 -1.24 -23.36 7.73
N ALA A 445 -2.45 -23.37 8.32
CA ALA A 445 -3.55 -24.22 7.86
C ALA A 445 -3.99 -23.94 6.40
N GLN A 446 -3.83 -22.70 5.92
CA GLN A 446 -4.08 -22.30 4.53
C GLN A 446 -2.87 -22.54 3.58
N GLY A 447 -1.78 -23.10 4.11
CA GLY A 447 -0.56 -23.41 3.37
C GLY A 447 0.36 -22.20 3.16
N PHE A 448 0.19 -21.14 3.94
CA PHE A 448 1.03 -19.95 3.87
C PHE A 448 2.24 -20.06 4.82
N GLN A 449 3.37 -19.48 4.42
CA GLN A 449 4.56 -19.41 5.27
C GLN A 449 4.36 -18.37 6.38
N TRP A 450 4.95 -18.60 7.56
CA TRP A 450 4.99 -17.65 8.67
C TRP A 450 6.43 -17.45 9.14
N HIS A 451 6.84 -16.20 9.37
CA HIS A 451 8.18 -15.86 9.86
C HIS A 451 8.10 -15.37 11.30
N GLU A 452 8.76 -16.06 12.22
CA GLU A 452 8.95 -15.54 13.58
C GLU A 452 10.01 -14.44 13.56
N PRO A 453 9.69 -13.20 13.99
CA PRO A 453 10.65 -12.10 13.94
C PRO A 453 11.86 -12.39 14.83
N ASN A 454 13.04 -12.52 14.23
CA ASN A 454 14.29 -12.62 14.98
C ASN A 454 14.56 -11.28 15.68
N ARG A 455 14.41 -11.25 17.01
CA ARG A 455 14.54 -10.04 17.81
C ARG A 455 16.01 -9.82 18.13
N ARG A 456 16.64 -8.86 17.45
CA ARG A 456 17.93 -8.31 17.93
C ARG A 456 17.71 -7.67 19.29
N GLU A 457 18.34 -8.23 20.31
CA GLU A 457 18.43 -7.63 21.63
C GLU A 457 19.43 -6.48 21.56
N TYR A 458 18.98 -5.28 21.95
CA TYR A 458 19.83 -4.10 22.10
C TYR A 458 19.82 -3.73 23.57
N GLU A 459 20.99 -3.37 24.11
CA GLU A 459 21.10 -2.81 25.45
C GLU A 459 20.34 -1.47 25.49
N ILE A 460 19.32 -1.40 26.34
CA ILE A 460 18.51 -0.20 26.54
C ILE A 460 19.28 0.74 27.47
N THR A 461 19.51 1.97 27.03
CA THR A 461 20.18 3.00 27.84
C THR A 461 19.19 4.01 28.43
N MET A 462 18.01 4.14 27.84
CA MET A 462 16.94 5.06 28.26
C MET A 462 15.56 4.40 28.07
N LYS A 463 14.61 4.62 28.98
CA LYS A 463 13.21 4.24 28.71
C LYS A 463 12.43 5.43 28.15
N ALA A 464 11.33 5.16 27.45
CA ALA A 464 10.42 6.21 27.00
C ALA A 464 9.84 7.09 28.13
N GLU A 465 9.76 6.58 29.37
CA GLU A 465 9.34 7.35 30.56
C GLU A 465 10.40 8.36 31.05
N ASP A 466 11.68 8.15 30.71
CA ASP A 466 12.80 9.00 31.13
C ASP A 466 13.08 10.16 30.15
N ILE A 467 12.47 10.15 28.96
CA ILE A 467 12.62 11.25 27.99
C ILE A 467 11.95 12.51 28.56
N PRO A 468 12.60 13.70 28.49
CA PRO A 468 11.97 14.96 28.91
C PRO A 468 10.59 15.20 28.28
N GLU A 469 9.68 15.79 29.05
CA GLU A 469 8.31 16.09 28.57
C GLU A 469 8.34 16.99 27.34
N SER A 470 9.08 18.10 27.41
CA SER A 470 9.18 19.12 26.35
C SER A 470 10.27 18.79 25.34
N ILE A 471 9.98 18.91 24.04
CA ILE A 471 11.00 18.86 22.98
C ILE A 471 12.08 19.95 23.09
N GLN A 472 11.79 21.04 23.82
CA GLN A 472 12.74 22.14 24.04
C GLN A 472 13.82 21.78 25.08
N ASP A 473 13.55 20.80 25.94
CA ASP A 473 14.45 20.36 27.01
C ASP A 473 15.32 19.15 26.58
N ILE A 474 15.23 18.76 25.30
CA ILE A 474 15.96 17.64 24.72
C ILE A 474 17.14 18.18 23.89
N GLY A 475 18.37 17.89 24.30
CA GLY A 475 19.57 18.22 23.53
C GLY A 475 19.89 17.17 22.45
N ASP A 476 21.10 17.21 21.92
CA ASP A 476 21.55 16.25 20.88
C ASP A 476 22.10 14.94 21.49
N GLU A 477 22.25 14.86 22.82
CA GLU A 477 22.64 13.65 23.55
C GLU A 477 21.66 12.49 23.36
N ILE A 478 20.36 12.77 23.22
CA ILE A 478 19.33 11.75 22.97
C ILE A 478 19.60 10.89 21.72
N LEU A 479 20.38 11.40 20.77
CA LEU A 479 20.74 10.70 19.53
C LEU A 479 21.72 9.53 19.77
N LYS A 480 22.34 9.47 20.95
CA LYS A 480 23.21 8.37 21.38
C LYS A 480 22.42 7.24 22.07
N GLU A 481 21.25 7.57 22.60
CA GLU A 481 20.47 6.67 23.44
C GLU A 481 19.83 5.51 22.65
N VAL A 482 19.63 4.39 23.32
CA VAL A 482 18.79 3.28 22.88
C VAL A 482 17.52 3.31 23.73
N ILE A 483 16.44 3.78 23.13
CA ILE A 483 15.19 4.06 23.84
C ILE A 483 14.30 2.81 23.83
N GLN A 484 13.83 2.38 24.99
CA GLN A 484 12.78 1.34 25.08
C GLN A 484 11.40 1.94 24.74
N CYS A 485 10.76 1.42 23.68
CA CYS A 485 9.39 1.73 23.29
C CYS A 485 8.40 1.51 24.45
N ALA A 486 7.56 2.50 24.75
CA ALA A 486 6.57 2.42 25.81
C ALA A 486 5.57 1.25 25.62
N GLU A 487 5.22 0.93 24.37
CA GLU A 487 4.23 -0.09 24.03
C GLU A 487 4.87 -1.49 23.85
N CYS A 488 5.53 -1.74 22.72
CA CYS A 488 6.04 -3.07 22.37
C CYS A 488 7.39 -3.46 23.02
N LYS A 489 7.94 -2.59 23.87
CA LYS A 489 9.22 -2.74 24.59
C LYS A 489 10.47 -2.95 23.72
N ARG A 490 10.37 -2.84 22.39
CA ARG A 490 11.50 -2.87 21.46
C ARG A 490 12.36 -1.60 21.59
N ALA A 491 13.65 -1.74 21.30
CA ALA A 491 14.55 -0.60 21.14
C ALA A 491 14.20 0.25 19.90
N TYR A 492 14.39 1.58 20.01
CA TYR A 492 14.44 2.52 18.89
C TYR A 492 15.39 3.67 19.21
N ARG A 493 15.66 4.52 18.22
CA ARG A 493 16.44 5.77 18.34
C ARG A 493 15.75 6.88 17.57
N LEU A 494 16.05 8.13 17.92
CA LEU A 494 15.74 9.29 17.09
C LEU A 494 16.89 9.55 16.12
N ILE A 495 16.59 10.06 14.92
CA ILE A 495 17.62 10.59 14.00
C ILE A 495 17.71 12.12 14.12
N LYS A 496 18.86 12.70 13.73
CA LYS A 496 19.09 14.16 13.82
C LYS A 496 18.04 14.96 13.06
N GLN A 497 17.69 14.55 11.85
CA GLN A 497 16.65 15.18 11.03
C GLN A 497 15.27 15.20 11.71
N GLU A 498 14.89 14.10 12.37
CA GLU A 498 13.64 13.97 13.13
C GLU A 498 13.67 14.90 14.36
N LEU A 499 14.75 14.89 15.14
CA LEU A 499 14.91 15.76 16.30
C LEU A 499 14.85 17.25 15.92
N ASP A 500 15.51 17.64 14.84
CA ASP A 500 15.53 19.02 14.35
C ASP A 500 14.16 19.45 13.81
N PHE A 501 13.46 18.56 13.10
CA PHE A 501 12.08 18.77 12.67
C PHE A 501 11.13 18.94 13.86
N LEU A 502 11.18 18.03 14.85
CA LEU A 502 10.35 18.09 16.06
C LEU A 502 10.59 19.39 16.85
N LYS A 503 11.85 19.83 16.99
CA LYS A 503 12.22 21.11 17.59
C LYS A 503 11.65 22.31 16.81
N ARG A 504 11.74 22.28 15.48
CA ARG A 504 11.23 23.34 14.58
C ARG A 504 9.70 23.47 14.64
N GLU A 505 8.98 22.35 14.56
CA GLU A 505 7.51 22.31 14.62
C GLU A 505 6.96 22.39 16.05
N ARG A 506 7.83 22.33 17.07
CA ARG A 506 7.50 22.30 18.50
C ARG A 506 6.57 21.13 18.87
N ILE A 507 6.94 19.95 18.39
CA ILE A 507 6.23 18.68 18.62
C ILE A 507 7.05 17.83 19.60
N ALA A 508 6.39 17.24 20.60
CA ALA A 508 7.03 16.36 21.57
C ALA A 508 7.72 15.13 20.93
N ALA A 509 8.84 14.70 21.51
CA ALA A 509 9.55 13.50 21.05
C ALA A 509 8.72 12.22 21.28
N PRO A 510 8.67 11.31 20.29
CA PRO A 510 7.86 10.10 20.33
C PRO A 510 8.27 9.17 21.48
N ARG A 511 7.28 8.56 22.15
CA ARG A 511 7.46 7.57 23.23
C ARG A 511 7.37 6.11 22.76
N ILE A 512 7.09 5.90 21.48
CA ILE A 512 6.90 4.60 20.85
C ILE A 512 7.73 4.50 19.57
N CYS A 513 8.13 3.29 19.21
CA CYS A 513 8.98 3.04 18.05
C CYS A 513 8.24 3.25 16.72
N VAL A 514 9.01 3.35 15.63
CA VAL A 514 8.52 3.52 14.24
C VAL A 514 7.41 2.53 13.85
N ASP A 515 7.54 1.26 14.24
CA ASP A 515 6.52 0.25 13.93
C ASP A 515 5.19 0.55 14.65
N CYS A 516 5.22 0.83 15.95
CA CYS A 516 4.03 1.22 16.71
C CYS A 516 3.38 2.49 16.16
N ARG A 517 4.19 3.52 15.81
CA ARG A 517 3.70 4.75 15.15
C ARG A 517 3.01 4.45 13.82
N HIS A 518 3.55 3.53 13.03
CA HIS A 518 2.96 3.12 11.76
C HIS A 518 1.67 2.32 11.93
N GLU A 519 1.63 1.32 12.82
CA GLU A 519 0.43 0.51 13.06
C GLU A 519 -0.72 1.37 13.59
N GLU A 520 -0.45 2.31 14.51
CA GLU A 520 -1.45 3.28 14.95
C GLU A 520 -1.99 4.13 13.78
N ARG A 521 -1.10 4.65 12.94
CA ARG A 521 -1.47 5.50 11.79
C ARG A 521 -2.27 4.75 10.73
N ILE A 522 -1.84 3.52 10.39
CA ILE A 522 -2.53 2.66 9.41
C ILE A 522 -3.82 2.05 9.99
N SER A 523 -4.01 2.00 11.31
CA SER A 523 -5.30 1.59 11.91
C SER A 523 -6.48 2.50 11.51
N GLN A 524 -6.21 3.76 11.12
CA GLN A 524 -7.20 4.69 10.58
C GLN A 524 -7.63 4.37 9.14
N ARG A 525 -6.92 3.46 8.46
CA ARG A 525 -7.16 3.13 7.06
C ARG A 525 -8.25 2.05 6.96
N ASN A 526 -9.37 2.39 6.32
CA ASN A 526 -10.39 1.42 5.94
C ASN A 526 -9.78 0.30 5.07
N LYS A 527 -10.26 -0.93 5.22
CA LYS A 527 -9.69 -2.10 4.51
C LYS A 527 -10.32 -2.27 3.13
N ALA A 528 -9.64 -3.00 2.23
CA ALA A 528 -10.18 -3.42 0.94
C ALA A 528 -11.21 -4.57 1.07
N ARG A 529 -12.22 -4.39 1.93
CA ARG A 529 -13.31 -5.36 2.15
C ARG A 529 -14.60 -4.60 2.35
N PHE A 530 -15.63 -4.99 1.60
CA PHE A 530 -16.84 -4.19 1.44
C PHE A 530 -18.08 -4.88 1.98
N TYR A 531 -19.05 -4.08 2.41
CA TYR A 531 -20.26 -4.50 3.09
C TYR A 531 -21.45 -3.67 2.64
N GLU A 532 -22.61 -4.29 2.44
CA GLU A 532 -23.87 -3.56 2.28
C GLU A 532 -24.29 -2.93 3.62
N ARG A 533 -24.54 -1.63 3.64
CA ARG A 533 -25.09 -0.90 4.79
C ARG A 533 -26.18 0.07 4.36
N GLN A 534 -27.10 0.35 5.27
CA GLN A 534 -28.04 1.46 5.15
C GLN A 534 -27.45 2.69 5.84
N CYS A 535 -27.65 3.86 5.23
CA CYS A 535 -27.31 5.17 5.78
C CYS A 535 -27.70 5.29 7.26
N MET A 536 -26.78 5.77 8.11
CA MET A 536 -27.02 5.93 9.55
C MET A 536 -27.68 7.26 9.91
N CYS A 537 -28.03 8.08 8.91
CA CYS A 537 -28.66 9.37 9.15
C CYS A 537 -30.09 9.17 9.67
N ASP A 538 -30.26 9.34 10.98
CA ASP A 538 -31.50 9.13 11.73
C ASP A 538 -31.56 10.17 12.87
N TYR A 539 -32.51 11.11 12.79
CA TYR A 539 -32.64 12.19 13.79
C TYR A 539 -33.03 11.68 15.19
N LYS A 540 -33.43 10.41 15.33
CA LYS A 540 -33.71 9.78 16.63
C LYS A 540 -32.43 9.26 17.32
N VAL A 541 -31.35 9.10 16.55
CA VAL A 541 -30.07 8.53 17.00
C VAL A 541 -28.95 9.56 16.98
N PHE A 542 -28.98 10.51 16.05
CA PHE A 542 -27.96 11.53 15.87
C PHE A 542 -28.55 12.92 15.58
N ASN A 543 -28.06 13.95 16.26
CA ASN A 543 -28.50 15.32 16.06
C ASN A 543 -27.69 15.99 14.94
N ASN A 544 -28.19 15.89 13.71
CA ASN A 544 -27.59 16.53 12.54
C ASN A 544 -27.50 18.06 12.67
N PHE A 545 -26.48 18.66 12.04
CA PHE A 545 -26.33 20.11 11.91
C PHE A 545 -27.43 20.75 11.06
N SER A 546 -28.03 19.98 10.14
CA SER A 546 -29.13 20.46 9.29
C SER A 546 -30.25 19.44 9.12
N LYS A 547 -31.43 19.90 8.68
CA LYS A 547 -32.49 19.00 8.20
C LYS A 547 -32.22 18.62 6.74
N HIS A 548 -32.26 17.33 6.45
CA HIS A 548 -32.10 16.78 5.11
C HIS A 548 -33.47 16.61 4.45
N GLU A 549 -33.68 17.26 3.30
CA GLU A 549 -34.96 17.23 2.57
C GLU A 549 -35.35 15.82 2.08
N ASN A 550 -34.34 14.98 1.78
CA ASN A 550 -34.53 13.64 1.22
C ASN A 550 -35.13 12.63 2.22
N HIS A 551 -35.10 12.92 3.52
CA HIS A 551 -35.74 12.12 4.56
C HIS A 551 -36.05 13.06 5.75
N PRO A 552 -37.30 13.54 5.92
CA PRO A 552 -37.58 14.64 6.85
C PRO A 552 -37.77 14.22 8.32
N GLU A 553 -38.21 12.97 8.57
CA GLU A 553 -38.60 12.49 9.92
C GLU A 553 -38.07 11.09 10.25
N GLU A 554 -37.74 10.28 9.24
CA GLU A 554 -37.28 8.90 9.39
C GLU A 554 -35.80 8.74 9.04
N ARG A 555 -35.24 7.58 9.37
CA ARG A 555 -33.90 7.18 8.96
C ARG A 555 -33.81 7.16 7.43
N CYS A 556 -32.73 7.71 6.89
CA CYS A 556 -32.45 7.71 5.46
C CYS A 556 -32.53 6.27 4.88
N PRO A 557 -33.34 6.03 3.82
CA PRO A 557 -33.55 4.69 3.27
C PRO A 557 -32.39 4.21 2.39
N ASP A 558 -31.47 5.12 2.01
CA ASP A 558 -30.36 4.84 1.10
C ASP A 558 -29.50 3.68 1.60
N LYS A 559 -29.25 2.72 0.70
CA LYS A 559 -28.31 1.63 0.89
C LYS A 559 -27.11 1.81 -0.03
N PHE A 560 -25.93 1.44 0.47
CA PHE A 560 -24.68 1.56 -0.23
C PHE A 560 -23.73 0.44 0.18
N GLU A 561 -22.76 0.16 -0.70
CA GLU A 561 -21.57 -0.60 -0.36
C GLU A 561 -20.56 0.32 0.35
N THR A 562 -19.88 -0.17 1.40
CA THR A 562 -18.86 0.58 2.13
C THR A 562 -17.80 -0.32 2.76
N ALA A 563 -16.60 0.22 3.00
CA ALA A 563 -15.55 -0.48 3.74
C ALA A 563 -15.65 -0.39 5.28
N TYR A 564 -16.60 0.39 5.82
CA TYR A 564 -16.89 0.37 7.26
C TYR A 564 -17.69 -0.89 7.62
N PRO A 565 -17.11 -1.86 8.35
CA PRO A 565 -17.80 -3.11 8.65
C PRO A 565 -19.00 -2.89 9.59
N PRO A 566 -20.01 -3.79 9.62
CA PRO A 566 -21.23 -3.61 10.42
C PRO A 566 -20.97 -3.36 11.91
N GLU A 567 -19.89 -3.91 12.46
CA GLU A 567 -19.45 -3.72 13.85
C GLU A 567 -18.68 -2.41 14.12
N SER A 568 -18.39 -1.59 13.09
CA SER A 568 -17.72 -0.30 13.31
C SER A 568 -18.62 0.67 14.09
N LYS A 569 -17.97 1.40 15.01
CA LYS A 569 -18.56 2.50 15.78
C LYS A 569 -18.67 3.80 14.99
N ASP A 570 -18.08 3.86 13.78
CA ASP A 570 -18.21 5.02 12.90
C ASP A 570 -19.67 5.26 12.51
N ILE A 571 -20.06 6.54 12.53
CA ILE A 571 -21.32 7.00 11.93
C ILE A 571 -21.08 7.10 10.42
N VAL A 572 -21.88 6.41 9.61
CA VAL A 572 -21.65 6.27 8.16
C VAL A 572 -22.85 6.77 7.36
N TYR A 573 -22.67 7.84 6.60
CA TYR A 573 -23.71 8.52 5.83
C TYR A 573 -23.54 8.31 4.32
N CYS A 574 -24.65 8.26 3.59
CA CYS A 574 -24.64 8.39 2.12
C CYS A 574 -24.10 9.78 1.74
N GLU A 575 -23.66 9.96 0.49
CA GLU A 575 -23.07 11.23 0.05
C GLU A 575 -24.02 12.42 0.21
N ALA A 576 -25.32 12.27 -0.10
CA ALA A 576 -26.30 13.33 0.04
C ALA A 576 -26.47 13.81 1.49
N CYS A 577 -26.52 12.88 2.45
CA CYS A 577 -26.59 13.21 3.88
C CYS A 577 -25.25 13.79 4.38
N TYR A 578 -24.12 13.19 4.02
CA TYR A 578 -22.80 13.65 4.45
C TYR A 578 -22.51 15.09 3.98
N LEU A 579 -22.87 15.44 2.74
CA LEU A 579 -22.62 16.79 2.20
C LEU A 579 -23.44 17.91 2.87
N LYS A 580 -24.49 17.57 3.61
CA LYS A 580 -25.28 18.52 4.42
C LYS A 580 -24.64 18.80 5.79
N GLU A 581 -23.79 17.90 6.26
CA GLU A 581 -23.10 17.92 7.55
C GLU A 581 -21.64 18.38 7.44
N VAL A 582 -21.28 18.96 6.30
CA VAL A 582 -19.95 19.50 5.96
C VAL A 582 -20.09 21.00 5.79
N VAL A 583 -19.34 21.78 6.56
CA VAL A 583 -19.64 23.20 6.83
C VAL A 583 -18.53 24.17 6.48
#